data_AF-A0A8T1RZQ5-F1
#
_entry.id   AF-A0A8T1RZQ5-F1
#
_cell.length_a   1.000
_cell.length_b   1.000
_cell.length_c   1.000
_cell.angle_alpha   90.00
_cell.angle_beta   90.00
_cell.angle_gamma   90.00
#
_symmetry.space_group_name_H-M   'P 1'
#
loop_
_entity.id
_entity.type
_entity.pdbx_description
1 polymer ?
#
loop_
_entity_poly.entity_id
_entity_poly.type
_entity_poly.pdbx_seq_one_letter_code
_entity_poly.pdbx_strand_id
1 'polypeptide(L)'
;QIVTVAVCNIAPALTCMFSPPHRDRELLKEKRRRREELFKEQKKRKLLPENVLEELTSGPQINNNNLSDTTKQGENRDESENKNEECNRRQDNEGKKQVVSLKGSYMAVRLKDQDLTNQHQKMAKDFVQCHLYGPGTNRTTANQFFSFANKKSPVKKAAVQFVNKSWGREKKQKAKQFKKHWMSTKMLSSV
;
A
#
# COMPACT_ATOMS: atom_id res chain seq x y z
N GLN A 1 7.40 -18.52 59.48
CA GLN A 1 7.26 -19.42 58.31
C GLN A 1 7.31 -18.56 57.06
N ILE A 2 8.35 -18.75 56.24
CA ILE A 2 8.63 -17.93 55.06
C ILE A 2 7.73 -18.46 53.93
N VAL A 3 6.83 -17.63 53.41
CA VAL A 3 5.98 -17.99 52.28
C VAL A 3 6.74 -17.67 51.00
N THR A 4 7.20 -18.72 50.35
CA THR A 4 7.92 -18.68 49.07
C THR A 4 7.01 -18.14 47.96
N VAL A 5 7.42 -17.04 47.34
CA VAL A 5 6.75 -16.44 46.18
C VAL A 5 7.06 -17.30 44.96
N ALA A 6 6.03 -17.90 44.36
CA ALA A 6 6.13 -18.60 43.08
C ALA A 6 6.20 -17.58 41.94
N VAL A 7 7.38 -17.44 41.33
CA VAL A 7 7.56 -16.69 40.08
C VAL A 7 7.26 -17.64 38.92
N CYS A 8 6.09 -17.48 38.31
CA CYS A 8 5.76 -18.15 37.05
C CYS A 8 6.58 -17.52 35.92
N ASN A 9 7.62 -18.23 35.47
CA ASN A 9 8.34 -17.93 34.24
C ASN A 9 7.42 -18.19 33.04
N ILE A 10 6.95 -17.11 32.41
CA ILE A 10 6.24 -17.17 31.13
C ILE A 10 7.31 -17.16 30.03
N ALA A 11 7.51 -18.32 29.41
CA ALA A 11 8.31 -18.43 28.18
C ALA A 11 7.61 -17.66 27.04
N PRO A 12 8.30 -16.80 26.28
CA PRO A 12 7.73 -16.21 25.09
C PRO A 12 7.73 -17.25 23.95
N ALA A 13 6.52 -17.64 23.54
CA ALA A 13 6.30 -18.47 22.38
C ALA A 13 6.68 -17.71 21.09
N LEU A 14 7.64 -18.29 20.37
CA LEU A 14 7.68 -18.43 18.91
C LEU A 14 7.44 -17.16 18.07
N THR A 15 8.54 -16.45 17.84
CA THR A 15 8.73 -15.55 16.70
C THR A 15 8.59 -16.35 15.39
N CYS A 16 7.51 -16.11 14.63
CA CYS A 16 7.37 -16.60 13.26
C CYS A 16 8.39 -15.90 12.35
N MET A 17 9.59 -16.48 12.24
CA MET A 17 10.59 -16.11 11.24
C MET A 17 10.11 -16.60 9.88
N PHE A 18 9.52 -15.69 9.10
CA PHE A 18 9.32 -15.88 7.66
C PHE A 18 10.70 -15.82 6.99
N SER A 19 11.47 -16.90 7.09
CA SER A 19 12.72 -17.06 6.35
C SER A 19 12.36 -17.57 4.95
N PRO A 20 12.52 -16.78 3.88
CA PRO A 20 12.28 -17.27 2.54
C PRO A 20 13.24 -18.43 2.26
N PRO A 21 12.80 -19.53 1.63
CA PRO A 21 13.68 -20.64 1.28
C PRO A 21 14.84 -20.08 0.45
N HIS A 22 16.07 -20.44 0.84
CA HIS A 22 17.32 -19.89 0.31
C HIS A 22 17.39 -19.77 -1.23
N ARG A 23 16.67 -20.67 -1.93
CA ARG A 23 16.52 -20.71 -3.39
C ARG A 23 15.88 -19.46 -3.99
N ASP A 24 14.89 -18.87 -3.34
CA ASP A 24 14.21 -17.66 -3.85
C ASP A 24 15.12 -16.43 -3.76
N ARG A 25 15.98 -16.39 -2.73
CA ARG A 25 17.00 -15.35 -2.57
C ARG A 25 18.05 -15.42 -3.68
N GLU A 26 18.44 -16.62 -4.08
CA GLU A 26 19.38 -16.83 -5.18
C GLU A 26 18.79 -16.45 -6.53
N LEU A 27 17.55 -16.83 -6.82
CA LEU A 27 16.84 -16.43 -8.04
C LEU A 27 16.68 -14.90 -8.14
N LEU A 28 16.42 -14.21 -7.03
CA LEU A 28 16.33 -12.75 -7.00
C LEU A 28 17.69 -12.07 -7.22
N LYS A 29 18.77 -12.62 -6.65
CA LYS A 29 20.14 -12.15 -6.88
C LYS A 29 20.57 -12.37 -8.33
N GLU A 30 20.23 -13.51 -8.91
CA GLU A 30 20.51 -13.84 -10.31
C GLU A 30 19.76 -12.91 -11.27
N LYS A 31 18.47 -12.64 -11.01
CA LYS A 31 17.71 -11.63 -11.77
C LYS A 31 18.30 -10.23 -11.67
N ARG A 32 18.86 -9.86 -10.51
CA ARG A 32 19.53 -8.56 -10.33
C ARG A 32 20.81 -8.49 -11.16
N ARG A 33 21.66 -9.52 -11.13
CA ARG A 33 22.90 -9.61 -11.95
C ARG A 33 22.63 -9.46 -13.44
N ARG A 34 21.65 -10.19 -13.97
CA ARG A 34 21.28 -10.11 -15.40
C ARG A 34 20.84 -8.70 -15.83
N ARG A 35 20.14 -7.97 -14.97
CA ARG A 35 19.74 -6.58 -15.27
C ARG A 35 20.93 -5.64 -15.29
N GLU A 36 21.88 -5.81 -14.37
CA GLU A 36 23.11 -5.03 -14.33
C GLU A 36 23.99 -5.30 -15.55
N GLU A 37 24.09 -6.55 -16.00
CA GLU A 37 24.82 -6.94 -17.21
C GLU A 37 24.22 -6.33 -18.47
N LEU A 38 22.89 -6.40 -18.63
CA LEU A 38 22.18 -5.75 -19.74
C LEU A 38 22.38 -4.24 -19.72
N PHE A 39 22.39 -3.61 -18.55
CA PHE A 39 22.65 -2.18 -18.44
C PHE A 39 24.08 -1.82 -18.86
N LYS A 40 25.07 -2.61 -18.44
CA LYS A 40 26.47 -2.44 -18.85
C LYS A 40 26.64 -2.66 -20.35
N GLU A 41 26.01 -3.68 -20.92
CA GLU A 41 26.06 -3.97 -22.36
C GLU A 41 25.39 -2.86 -23.18
N GLN A 42 24.24 -2.36 -22.74
CA GLN A 42 23.58 -1.20 -23.35
C GLN A 42 24.45 0.05 -23.26
N LYS A 43 25.07 0.32 -22.10
CA LYS A 43 26.00 1.44 -21.95
C LYS A 43 27.19 1.31 -22.89
N LYS A 44 27.76 0.11 -23.07
CA LYS A 44 28.83 -0.16 -24.03
C LYS A 44 28.39 0.04 -25.48
N ARG A 45 27.20 -0.41 -25.86
CA ARG A 45 26.65 -0.21 -27.22
C ARG A 45 26.22 1.23 -27.51
N LYS A 46 25.97 2.02 -26.47
CA LYS A 46 25.68 3.45 -26.55
C LYS A 46 26.94 4.31 -26.55
N LEU A 47 28.13 3.72 -26.39
CA LEU A 47 29.39 4.39 -26.66
C LEU A 47 29.58 4.49 -28.17
N LEU A 48 30.14 5.61 -28.62
CA LEU A 48 30.50 5.80 -30.01
C LEU A 48 31.55 4.76 -30.41
N PRO A 49 31.56 4.28 -31.67
CA PRO A 49 32.56 3.34 -32.15
C PRO A 49 33.97 3.83 -31.85
N GLU A 50 34.87 2.92 -31.49
CA GLU A 50 36.25 3.25 -31.10
C GLU A 50 36.95 4.15 -32.12
N ASN A 51 36.72 3.92 -33.41
CA ASN A 51 37.25 4.74 -34.50
C ASN A 51 36.87 6.23 -34.40
N VAL A 52 35.67 6.55 -33.91
CA VAL A 52 35.21 7.93 -33.71
C VAL A 52 35.83 8.53 -32.46
N LEU A 53 36.09 7.72 -31.42
CA LEU A 53 36.79 8.17 -30.22
C LEU A 53 38.27 8.44 -30.51
N GLU A 54 38.90 7.60 -31.32
CA GLU A 54 40.29 7.74 -31.77
C GLU A 54 40.45 9.03 -32.58
N GLU A 55 39.57 9.30 -33.56
CA GLU A 55 39.54 10.55 -34.33
C GLU A 55 39.43 11.80 -33.44
N LEU A 56 38.63 11.75 -32.36
CA LEU A 56 38.48 12.86 -31.42
C LEU A 56 39.73 13.06 -30.54
N THR A 57 40.47 12.00 -30.25
CA THR A 57 41.75 12.09 -29.50
C THR A 57 42.95 12.44 -30.38
N SER A 58 42.91 12.14 -31.68
CA SER A 58 43.96 12.47 -32.65
C SER A 58 43.80 13.84 -33.32
N GLY A 59 42.66 14.52 -33.10
CA GLY A 59 42.44 15.89 -33.58
C GLY A 59 43.35 16.93 -32.89
N PRO A 60 43.68 18.06 -33.54
CA PRO A 60 44.64 19.03 -33.00
C PRO A 60 44.20 19.56 -31.63
N GLN A 61 45.00 19.29 -30.61
CA GLN A 61 44.76 19.70 -29.23
C GLN A 61 44.99 21.21 -29.09
N ILE A 62 43.94 22.01 -29.28
CA ILE A 62 43.95 23.44 -28.98
C ILE A 62 43.92 23.60 -27.46
N ASN A 63 45.11 23.76 -26.91
CA ASN A 63 45.44 24.04 -25.52
C ASN A 63 45.01 25.46 -25.12
N ASN A 64 43.84 25.58 -24.50
CA ASN A 64 43.50 26.75 -23.70
C ASN A 64 43.31 26.32 -22.24
N ASN A 65 44.42 26.41 -21.49
CA ASN A 65 44.44 26.37 -20.04
C ASN A 65 43.62 27.54 -19.49
N ASN A 66 42.71 27.27 -18.55
CA ASN A 66 42.43 28.06 -17.34
C ASN A 66 41.11 27.59 -16.72
N LEU A 67 41.16 26.90 -15.58
CA LEU A 67 40.61 27.39 -14.31
C LEU A 67 40.64 26.26 -13.26
N SER A 68 41.43 26.51 -12.22
CA SER A 68 41.66 25.70 -11.04
C SER A 68 40.52 25.74 -10.02
N ASP A 69 40.45 24.66 -9.24
CA ASP A 69 39.99 24.55 -7.86
C ASP A 69 38.56 24.96 -7.47
N THR A 70 37.81 23.97 -6.98
CA THR A 70 37.55 23.83 -5.54
C THR A 70 36.83 22.52 -5.22
N THR A 71 37.48 21.68 -4.41
CA THR A 71 36.87 20.55 -3.71
C THR A 71 36.40 21.02 -2.33
N LYS A 72 35.13 20.82 -1.96
CA LYS A 72 34.72 20.66 -0.54
C LYS A 72 33.60 19.62 -0.40
N GLN A 73 33.82 18.74 0.57
CA GLN A 73 32.94 17.67 1.03
C GLN A 73 31.76 18.17 1.87
N GLY A 74 30.77 17.30 2.10
CA GLY A 74 30.15 17.14 3.43
C GLY A 74 28.62 17.15 3.53
N GLU A 75 28.08 15.98 3.89
CA GLU A 75 26.94 15.70 4.79
C GLU A 75 25.45 16.00 4.44
N ASN A 76 24.73 14.88 4.27
CA ASN A 76 23.47 14.42 4.92
C ASN A 76 22.29 15.35 5.30
N ARG A 77 21.09 14.85 4.93
CA ARG A 77 19.77 14.90 5.62
C ARG A 77 19.10 16.29 5.76
N ASP A 78 17.79 16.50 5.69
CA ASP A 78 16.61 15.70 6.03
C ASP A 78 15.37 16.04 5.16
N GLU A 79 14.45 15.07 5.20
CA GLU A 79 12.98 15.05 5.07
C GLU A 79 12.15 16.35 5.21
N SER A 80 11.12 16.50 4.37
CA SER A 80 9.74 16.95 4.72
C SER A 80 8.95 17.19 3.42
N GLU A 81 8.03 16.31 3.05
CA GLU A 81 6.59 16.40 3.37
C GLU A 81 5.86 17.67 2.95
N ASN A 82 4.76 17.42 2.23
CA ASN A 82 3.45 18.04 2.33
C ASN A 82 3.14 19.37 1.62
N LYS A 83 2.19 19.19 0.69
CA LYS A 83 0.87 19.84 0.62
C LYS A 83 0.75 21.14 -0.18
N ASN A 84 -0.41 21.14 -0.85
CA ASN A 84 -1.22 22.31 -1.18
C ASN A 84 -0.66 23.14 -2.34
N GLU A 85 -1.45 23.76 -3.20
CA GLU A 85 -2.88 23.95 -3.27
C GLU A 85 -3.14 24.44 -4.70
N GLU A 86 -4.35 24.18 -5.17
CA GLU A 86 -4.96 24.91 -6.27
C GLU A 86 -4.75 26.42 -6.11
N CYS A 87 -4.19 27.08 -7.14
CA CYS A 87 -4.37 28.52 -7.30
C CYS A 87 -4.31 28.93 -8.77
N ASN A 88 -5.49 29.21 -9.30
CA ASN A 88 -5.69 30.06 -10.46
C ASN A 88 -4.97 31.40 -10.29
N ARG A 89 -4.20 31.85 -11.28
CA ARG A 89 -4.08 33.28 -11.62
C ARG A 89 -3.50 33.47 -13.03
N ARG A 90 -4.41 33.94 -13.89
CA ARG A 90 -4.31 35.04 -14.86
C ARG A 90 -2.95 35.25 -15.55
N GLN A 91 -3.06 35.19 -16.88
CA GLN A 91 -2.12 35.59 -17.93
C GLN A 91 -1.28 36.82 -17.55
N ASP A 92 0.00 36.81 -17.94
CA ASP A 92 0.63 37.94 -18.64
C ASP A 92 1.87 37.48 -19.44
N ASN A 93 1.76 37.73 -20.75
CA ASN A 93 2.74 38.03 -21.80
C ASN A 93 4.08 37.30 -22.00
N GLU A 94 4.16 36.76 -23.23
CA GLU A 94 5.23 36.94 -24.22
C GLU A 94 6.61 36.32 -23.94
N GLY A 95 6.61 35.00 -24.09
CA GLY A 95 7.70 34.27 -24.72
C GLY A 95 7.12 33.08 -25.46
N LYS A 96 6.68 33.26 -26.72
CA LYS A 96 6.13 32.18 -27.55
C LYS A 96 7.22 31.18 -27.91
N LYS A 97 7.62 30.33 -26.97
CA LYS A 97 8.16 29.00 -27.32
C LYS A 97 6.96 28.21 -27.83
N GLN A 98 6.85 28.13 -29.14
CA GLN A 98 5.88 27.30 -29.82
C GLN A 98 6.20 25.85 -29.45
N VAL A 99 5.65 25.37 -28.33
CA VAL A 99 5.58 23.94 -28.05
C VAL A 99 4.73 23.41 -29.17
N VAL A 100 5.36 22.69 -30.10
CA VAL A 100 4.69 21.93 -31.14
C VAL A 100 3.79 20.94 -30.42
N SER A 101 2.53 21.34 -30.19
CA SER A 101 1.49 20.47 -29.68
C SER A 101 1.31 19.40 -30.75
N LEU A 102 1.83 18.19 -30.47
CA LEU A 102 1.63 17.04 -31.34
C LEU A 102 0.12 16.86 -31.50
N LYS A 103 -0.35 17.04 -32.73
CA LYS A 103 -1.78 17.07 -33.08
C LYS A 103 -2.35 15.65 -33.10
N GLY A 104 -2.47 15.06 -31.92
CA GLY A 104 -3.09 13.75 -31.71
C GLY A 104 -2.65 13.12 -30.39
N SER A 105 -3.57 13.00 -29.45
CA SER A 105 -3.39 12.11 -28.30
C SER A 105 -3.60 10.67 -28.78
N TYR A 106 -2.55 9.84 -28.74
CA TYR A 106 -2.67 8.42 -29.02
C TYR A 106 -3.04 7.68 -27.72
N MET A 107 -4.13 6.92 -27.75
CA MET A 107 -4.53 6.07 -26.64
C MET A 107 -4.10 4.63 -26.94
N ALA A 108 -3.02 4.19 -26.31
CA ALA A 108 -2.56 2.81 -26.43
C ALA A 108 -3.46 1.89 -25.59
N VAL A 109 -4.28 1.06 -26.25
CA VAL A 109 -5.16 0.07 -25.62
C VAL A 109 -4.64 -1.33 -25.90
N ARG A 110 -4.43 -2.14 -24.85
CA ARG A 110 -4.06 -3.56 -24.99
C ARG A 110 -5.31 -4.39 -25.29
N LEU A 111 -5.39 -4.97 -26.49
CA LEU A 111 -6.61 -5.57 -27.03
C LEU A 111 -6.93 -6.98 -26.53
N LYS A 112 -5.99 -7.71 -25.91
CA LYS A 112 -6.14 -9.16 -25.64
C LYS A 112 -6.15 -9.56 -24.16
N ASP A 113 -5.58 -8.73 -23.28
CA ASP A 113 -5.53 -9.03 -21.85
C ASP A 113 -6.74 -8.46 -21.09
N GLN A 114 -7.62 -7.73 -21.76
CA GLN A 114 -8.66 -6.93 -21.11
C GLN A 114 -9.65 -7.82 -20.35
N ASP A 115 -10.09 -8.93 -20.94
CA ASP A 115 -11.05 -9.85 -20.32
C ASP A 115 -10.44 -10.63 -19.15
N LEU A 116 -9.21 -11.15 -19.33
CA LEU A 116 -8.49 -11.83 -18.24
C LEU A 116 -8.17 -10.89 -17.08
N THR A 117 -7.81 -9.64 -17.39
CA THR A 117 -7.56 -8.61 -16.38
C THR A 117 -8.87 -8.22 -15.67
N ASN A 118 -9.98 -8.11 -16.40
CA ASN A 118 -11.31 -7.87 -15.83
C ASN A 118 -11.75 -9.03 -14.93
N GLN A 119 -11.51 -10.28 -15.34
CA GLN A 119 -11.79 -11.46 -14.52
C GLN A 119 -10.95 -11.45 -13.25
N HIS A 120 -9.64 -11.22 -13.35
CA HIS A 120 -8.77 -11.13 -12.18
C HIS A 120 -9.17 -9.99 -11.24
N GLN A 121 -9.53 -8.83 -11.79
CA GLN A 121 -10.04 -7.71 -11.00
C GLN A 121 -11.35 -8.05 -10.31
N LYS A 122 -12.27 -8.74 -10.99
CA LYS A 122 -13.52 -9.19 -10.41
C LYS A 122 -13.24 -10.19 -9.28
N MET A 123 -12.41 -11.20 -9.52
CA MET A 123 -12.01 -12.17 -8.51
C MET A 123 -11.35 -11.49 -7.30
N ALA A 124 -10.48 -10.51 -7.53
CA ALA A 124 -9.85 -9.75 -6.44
C ALA A 124 -10.87 -8.92 -5.66
N LYS A 125 -11.82 -8.26 -6.34
CA LYS A 125 -12.92 -7.53 -5.70
C LYS A 125 -13.79 -8.46 -4.88
N ASP A 126 -14.18 -9.60 -5.44
CA ASP A 126 -15.01 -10.60 -4.77
C ASP A 126 -14.27 -11.17 -3.55
N PHE A 127 -12.97 -11.46 -3.68
CA PHE A 127 -12.13 -11.91 -2.56
C PHE A 127 -12.14 -10.91 -1.40
N VAL A 128 -11.88 -9.63 -1.68
CA VAL A 128 -11.90 -8.56 -0.67
C VAL A 128 -13.30 -8.41 -0.09
N GLN A 129 -14.34 -8.48 -0.92
CA GLN A 129 -15.72 -8.36 -0.50
C GLN A 129 -16.11 -9.49 0.45
N CYS A 130 -15.83 -10.75 0.11
CA CYS A 130 -16.17 -11.90 0.95
C CYS A 130 -15.45 -11.85 2.32
N HIS A 131 -14.17 -11.49 2.34
CA HIS A 131 -13.39 -11.51 3.58
C HIS A 131 -13.61 -10.26 4.45
N LEU A 132 -13.73 -9.08 3.85
CA LEU A 132 -13.75 -7.81 4.59
C LEU A 132 -15.12 -7.13 4.65
N TYR A 133 -16.05 -7.41 3.73
CA TYR A 133 -17.33 -6.69 3.66
C TYR A 133 -18.53 -7.64 3.46
N GLY A 134 -18.32 -8.93 3.67
CA GLY A 134 -19.30 -9.98 3.47
C GLY A 134 -20.25 -10.17 4.66
N PRO A 135 -21.26 -11.04 4.50
CA PRO A 135 -22.16 -11.41 5.60
C PRO A 135 -21.38 -11.93 6.81
N GLY A 136 -21.71 -11.44 8.01
CA GLY A 136 -21.03 -11.85 9.25
C GLY A 136 -19.74 -11.08 9.56
N THR A 137 -19.22 -10.28 8.63
CA THR A 137 -18.09 -9.39 8.93
C THR A 137 -18.55 -8.11 9.61
N ASN A 138 -17.76 -7.66 10.57
CA ASN A 138 -18.07 -6.50 11.39
C ASN A 138 -17.56 -5.15 10.82
N ARG A 139 -17.01 -5.14 9.61
CA ARG A 139 -16.49 -3.93 8.96
C ARG A 139 -17.55 -3.34 8.03
N THR A 140 -17.72 -2.03 8.10
CA THR A 140 -18.62 -1.29 7.22
C THR A 140 -17.89 -0.77 5.98
N THR A 141 -18.58 -0.73 4.85
CA THR A 141 -18.06 -0.14 3.61
C THR A 141 -17.90 1.37 3.77
N ALA A 142 -16.88 1.95 3.12
CA ALA A 142 -16.60 3.39 3.18
C ALA A 142 -17.86 4.25 2.87
N ASN A 143 -18.60 3.91 1.82
CA ASN A 143 -19.81 4.63 1.44
C ASN A 143 -20.91 4.57 2.51
N GLN A 144 -21.04 3.44 3.23
CA GLN A 144 -21.96 3.34 4.36
C GLN A 144 -21.49 4.15 5.56
N PHE A 145 -20.19 4.11 5.86
CA PHE A 145 -19.60 4.85 6.98
C PHE A 145 -19.72 6.36 6.77
N PHE A 146 -19.43 6.85 5.57
CA PHE A 146 -19.54 8.28 5.22
C PHE A 146 -20.93 8.70 4.74
N SER A 147 -21.92 7.80 4.74
CA SER A 147 -23.28 8.12 4.31
C SER A 147 -23.90 9.24 5.15
N PHE A 148 -24.73 10.08 4.52
CA PHE A 148 -25.47 11.13 5.21
C PHE A 148 -26.34 10.57 6.35
N ALA A 149 -26.94 9.40 6.16
CA ALA A 149 -27.69 8.68 7.19
C ALA A 149 -26.83 8.38 8.42
N ASN A 150 -25.60 7.87 8.24
CA ASN A 150 -24.68 7.67 9.35
C ASN A 150 -24.26 9.01 9.98
N LYS A 151 -23.97 10.01 9.16
CA LYS A 151 -23.58 11.36 9.59
C LYS A 151 -24.64 12.05 10.44
N LYS A 152 -25.93 11.88 10.13
CA LYS A 152 -27.04 12.50 10.89
C LYS A 152 -27.58 11.63 12.02
N SER A 153 -27.26 10.33 12.06
CA SER A 153 -27.72 9.44 13.13
C SER A 153 -27.22 9.90 14.51
N PRO A 154 -28.04 9.75 15.58
CA PRO A 154 -27.61 10.05 16.95
C PRO A 154 -26.52 9.09 17.44
N VAL A 155 -26.59 7.82 17.02
CA VAL A 155 -25.58 6.80 17.31
C VAL A 155 -24.82 6.47 16.03
N LYS A 156 -23.59 6.97 15.92
CA LYS A 156 -22.73 6.72 14.75
C LYS A 156 -22.39 5.23 14.63
N LYS A 157 -22.47 4.71 13.41
CA LYS A 157 -21.90 3.41 13.05
C LYS A 157 -20.39 3.56 13.00
N ALA A 158 -19.69 2.63 13.66
CA ALA A 158 -18.23 2.54 13.62
C ALA A 158 -17.76 1.90 12.31
N ALA A 159 -16.56 2.27 11.86
CA ALA A 159 -15.93 1.70 10.68
C ALA A 159 -15.72 0.19 10.81
N VAL A 160 -15.33 -0.26 12.01
CA VAL A 160 -15.22 -1.67 12.39
C VAL A 160 -15.93 -1.86 13.73
N GLN A 161 -16.72 -2.92 13.87
CA GLN A 161 -17.30 -3.34 15.14
C GLN A 161 -16.47 -4.53 15.66
N PHE A 162 -16.02 -4.49 16.91
CA PHE A 162 -15.26 -5.62 17.45
C PHE A 162 -16.16 -6.74 17.96
N VAL A 163 -17.38 -6.38 18.37
CA VAL A 163 -18.35 -7.32 18.95
C VAL A 163 -19.67 -7.20 18.21
N ASN A 164 -20.22 -8.35 17.84
CA ASN A 164 -21.54 -8.41 17.24
C ASN A 164 -22.62 -8.04 18.27
N LYS A 165 -23.23 -6.87 18.08
CA LYS A 165 -24.28 -6.34 18.97
C LYS A 165 -25.53 -7.22 19.03
N SER A 166 -25.74 -8.09 18.04
CA SER A 166 -26.90 -8.99 18.00
C SER A 166 -26.74 -10.26 18.83
N TRP A 167 -25.50 -10.73 19.06
CA TRP A 167 -25.20 -11.96 19.79
C TRP A 167 -25.81 -12.00 21.19
N GLY A 168 -25.77 -10.87 21.90
CA GLY A 168 -26.34 -10.77 23.24
C GLY A 168 -27.88 -10.75 23.26
N ARG A 169 -28.54 -10.39 22.16
CA ARG A 169 -30.01 -10.23 22.14
C ARG A 169 -30.74 -11.56 22.28
N GLU A 170 -30.29 -12.57 21.55
CA GLU A 170 -30.91 -13.90 21.59
C GLU A 170 -30.75 -14.54 22.97
N LYS A 171 -29.53 -14.52 23.52
CA LYS A 171 -29.26 -15.02 24.89
C LYS A 171 -30.09 -14.26 25.94
N LYS A 172 -30.19 -12.94 25.82
CA LYS A 172 -31.00 -12.11 26.73
C LYS A 172 -32.50 -12.44 26.61
N GLN A 173 -32.99 -12.71 25.41
CA GLN A 173 -34.38 -13.13 25.20
C GLN A 173 -34.64 -14.51 25.80
N LYS A 174 -33.77 -15.49 25.54
CA LYS A 174 -33.84 -16.83 26.15
C LYS A 174 -33.82 -16.76 27.68
N ALA A 175 -32.93 -15.96 28.27
CA ALA A 175 -32.88 -15.75 29.71
C ALA A 175 -34.17 -15.13 30.27
N LYS A 176 -34.77 -14.17 29.56
CA LYS A 176 -36.08 -13.59 29.94
C LYS A 176 -37.20 -14.64 29.89
N GLN A 177 -37.23 -15.47 28.85
CA GLN A 177 -38.22 -16.55 28.73
C GLN A 177 -38.04 -17.58 29.85
N PHE A 178 -36.81 -17.99 30.13
CA PHE A 178 -36.49 -18.88 31.23
C PHE A 178 -36.94 -18.30 32.58
N LYS A 179 -36.64 -17.02 32.85
CA LYS A 179 -37.09 -16.35 34.08
C LYS A 179 -38.62 -16.37 34.20
N LYS A 180 -39.35 -16.09 33.12
CA LYS A 180 -40.82 -16.16 33.10
C LYS A 180 -41.30 -17.57 33.44
N HIS A 181 -40.78 -18.57 32.76
CA HIS A 181 -41.14 -19.97 32.98
C HIS A 181 -40.85 -20.42 34.42
N TRP A 182 -39.66 -20.11 34.93
CA TRP A 182 -39.26 -20.44 36.31
C TRP A 182 -40.20 -19.82 37.35
N MET A 183 -40.56 -18.54 37.19
CA MET A 183 -41.51 -17.88 38.09
C MET A 183 -42.90 -18.53 38.00
N SER A 184 -43.38 -18.87 36.79
CA SER A 184 -44.66 -19.57 36.62
C SER A 184 -44.65 -20.94 37.31
N THR A 185 -43.61 -21.76 37.13
CA THR A 185 -43.50 -23.06 37.78
C THR A 185 -43.45 -22.94 39.31
N LYS A 186 -42.70 -21.95 39.82
CA LYS A 186 -42.59 -21.71 41.27
C LYS A 186 -43.92 -21.27 41.89
N MET A 187 -44.71 -20.46 41.17
CA MET A 187 -46.03 -20.02 41.62
C MET A 187 -47.08 -21.14 41.53
N LEU A 188 -47.00 -22.02 40.53
CA LEU A 188 -47.87 -23.22 40.45
C LEU A 188 -47.54 -24.27 41.52
N SER A 189 -46.30 -24.33 42.01
CA SER A 189 -45.90 -25.27 43.07
C SER A 189 -46.22 -24.81 44.49
N SER A 190 -46.73 -23.58 44.66
CA SER A 190 -47.08 -22.99 45.97
C SER A 190 -48.60 -22.93 46.22
N VAL A 191 -49.40 -23.54 45.33
CA VAL A 191 -50.84 -23.76 45.48
C VAL A 191 -51.06 -25.26 45.66
#